data_AF-A0A5C6M207-F1
#
_entry.id   AF-A0A5C6M207-F1
#
_cell.length_a   1.000
_cell.length_b   1.000
_cell.length_c   1.000
_cell.angle_alpha   90.00
_cell.angle_beta   90.00
_cell.angle_gamma   90.00
#
_symmetry.space_group_name_H-M   'P 1'
#
loop_
_entity.id
_entity.type
_entity.pdbx_description
1 polymer ?
#
loop_
_entity_poly.entity_id
_entity_poly.type
_entity_poly.pdbx_seq_one_letter_code
_entity_poly.pdbx_strand_id
1 'polypeptide(L)'
;MQATPLVLITPSSSTGFGKIFVNSSDKELYFNSSDNGNIRLTNNGFIATLDNMALDDLTDAITTATNVYLGENSGASTPGNNYETALGINTLKSSTGADNTAIGYLTLNGNTTGYSNTAIGKWSLYANNTGFWNTAGGASALYSNTSGTYNSGFGTSALYANTTGGGNSAFGPKALFSNTTGIYNTGVGIHALENITTGKYNSGLGGFALRYADNGSSNNTALGFNAGEGSSGSDFSNGTFLGYLTGNGLTTGDNNILIGFKAGDAMTSGSRNIVIGNDIDAPSNSNSNQLTIGNLIYGTGLDGTGTTLSSGNIGIGTASIDTKLEVNGAMMANTMVNKSFYTVASATNVTVNWNNGNKQKILLETNPVNFTFTAPSAGVGSFSLVLKQDGGGSKTVTWPASVKWPGGTAPTLSTAPNKLDIVTCIYDGTDYFCQIGIDFF
;
A
#
# COMPACT_ATOMS: atom_id res chain seq x y z
N MET A 1 -69.86 49.67 38.98
CA MET A 1 -68.95 50.77 38.60
C MET A 1 -68.17 50.30 37.39
N GLN A 2 -68.39 50.92 36.23
CA GLN A 2 -67.63 50.62 35.02
C GLN A 2 -66.17 51.04 35.24
N ALA A 3 -65.22 50.13 35.00
CA ALA A 3 -63.80 50.44 35.02
C ALA A 3 -63.49 51.34 33.83
N THR A 4 -63.32 52.64 34.08
CA THR A 4 -62.79 53.57 33.09
C THR A 4 -61.31 53.24 32.83
N PRO A 5 -60.90 52.95 31.58
CA PRO A 5 -59.50 52.69 31.27
C PRO A 5 -58.68 53.96 31.51
N LEU A 6 -57.60 53.83 32.28
CA LEU A 6 -56.62 54.90 32.47
C LEU A 6 -55.76 54.97 31.20
N VAL A 7 -56.01 55.96 30.35
CA VAL A 7 -55.20 56.23 29.15
C VAL A 7 -53.89 56.86 29.59
N LEU A 8 -52.78 56.10 29.49
CA LEU A 8 -51.50 56.53 30.07
C LEU A 8 -50.75 57.55 29.21
N ILE A 9 -50.98 57.61 27.89
CA ILE A 9 -50.34 58.58 26.98
C ILE A 9 -51.27 58.90 25.79
N THR A 10 -51.63 60.17 25.60
CA THR A 10 -52.13 60.67 24.30
C THR A 10 -50.97 61.27 23.52
N PRO A 11 -50.64 60.80 22.31
CA PRO A 11 -49.53 61.37 21.53
C PRO A 11 -49.89 62.80 21.08
N SER A 12 -48.88 63.69 21.06
CA SER A 12 -49.05 65.12 20.80
C SER A 12 -49.22 65.49 19.31
N SER A 13 -49.49 64.55 18.42
CA SER A 13 -49.79 64.84 17.00
C SER A 13 -50.65 63.77 16.35
N SER A 14 -51.52 64.21 15.44
CA SER A 14 -52.58 63.44 14.79
C SER A 14 -52.11 62.47 13.69
N THR A 15 -50.88 61.96 13.76
CA THR A 15 -50.37 60.98 12.80
C THR A 15 -49.53 59.92 13.52
N GLY A 16 -50.16 58.78 13.83
CA GLY A 16 -49.52 57.49 13.54
C GLY A 16 -48.94 56.62 14.66
N PHE A 17 -49.47 56.60 15.90
CA PHE A 17 -49.17 55.49 16.83
C PHE A 17 -50.43 55.06 17.60
N GLY A 18 -50.71 53.75 17.63
CA GLY A 18 -51.90 53.15 18.23
C GLY A 18 -52.01 53.37 19.75
N LYS A 19 -53.23 53.30 20.29
CA LYS A 19 -53.49 53.45 21.74
C LYS A 19 -53.13 52.16 22.49
N ILE A 20 -52.45 52.31 23.63
CA ILE A 20 -52.12 51.23 24.57
C ILE A 20 -53.10 51.32 25.75
N PHE A 21 -53.70 50.20 26.14
CA PHE A 21 -54.63 50.08 27.27
C PHE A 21 -54.12 49.06 28.27
N VAL A 22 -54.21 49.33 29.57
CA VAL A 22 -54.04 48.32 30.62
C VAL A 22 -55.40 48.06 31.23
N ASN A 23 -55.86 46.80 31.21
CA ASN A 23 -57.07 46.44 31.93
C ASN A 23 -56.72 46.03 33.36
N SER A 24 -57.26 46.78 34.32
CA SER A 24 -56.95 46.59 35.75
C SER A 24 -57.59 45.34 36.37
N SER A 25 -58.60 44.75 35.73
CA SER A 25 -59.29 43.57 36.26
C SER A 25 -58.55 42.26 35.97
N ASP A 26 -57.91 42.16 34.82
CA ASP A 26 -57.16 40.98 34.37
C ASP A 26 -55.63 41.19 34.39
N LYS A 27 -55.19 42.45 34.58
CA LYS A 27 -53.78 42.87 34.58
C LYS A 27 -53.09 42.69 33.22
N GLU A 28 -53.83 42.70 32.13
CA GLU A 28 -53.29 42.57 30.78
C GLU A 28 -53.17 43.92 30.04
N LEU A 29 -52.27 43.94 29.04
CA LEU A 29 -51.98 45.09 28.18
C LEU A 29 -52.57 44.86 26.78
N TYR A 30 -53.48 45.73 26.34
CA TYR A 30 -54.20 45.63 25.08
C TYR A 30 -53.76 46.74 24.10
N PHE A 31 -53.65 46.39 22.82
CA PHE A 31 -53.32 47.31 21.73
C PHE A 31 -54.46 47.29 20.70
N ASN A 32 -54.95 48.46 20.29
CA ASN A 32 -56.04 48.52 19.31
C ASN A 32 -55.53 48.18 17.91
N SER A 33 -56.09 47.14 17.29
CA SER A 33 -55.65 46.56 16.02
C SER A 33 -56.11 47.32 14.76
N SER A 34 -56.78 48.47 14.90
CA SER A 34 -57.39 49.15 13.74
C SER A 34 -56.40 49.90 12.83
N ASP A 35 -55.15 50.14 13.26
CA ASP A 35 -54.25 51.06 12.55
C ASP A 35 -52.80 50.55 12.38
N ASN A 36 -52.57 49.28 11.97
CA ASN A 36 -51.26 48.73 11.50
C ASN A 36 -49.98 49.24 12.21
N GLY A 37 -50.08 49.59 13.49
CA GLY A 37 -49.07 50.35 14.20
C GLY A 37 -48.11 49.40 14.88
N ASN A 38 -46.85 49.41 14.46
CA ASN A 38 -45.79 48.65 15.14
C ASN A 38 -45.66 49.11 16.60
N ILE A 39 -45.62 48.14 17.52
CA ILE A 39 -45.37 48.38 18.94
C ILE A 39 -43.86 48.36 19.18
N ARG A 40 -43.30 49.47 19.69
CA ARG A 40 -41.91 49.53 20.17
C ARG A 40 -41.90 49.70 21.69
N LEU A 41 -41.46 48.68 22.42
CA LEU A 41 -41.24 48.72 23.86
C LEU A 41 -39.74 48.82 24.12
N THR A 42 -39.27 49.92 24.71
CA THR A 42 -37.86 50.10 25.07
C THR A 42 -37.75 50.47 26.54
N ASN A 43 -37.48 49.47 27.39
CA ASN A 43 -36.27 49.38 28.22
C ASN A 43 -36.33 48.05 29.02
N ASN A 44 -35.39 47.13 28.72
CA ASN A 44 -35.13 45.85 29.40
C ASN A 44 -36.12 44.67 29.27
N GLY A 45 -36.58 44.36 28.06
CA GLY A 45 -37.33 43.12 27.80
C GLY A 45 -37.36 42.76 26.32
N PHE A 46 -36.30 42.07 25.87
CA PHE A 46 -36.11 41.41 24.55
C PHE A 46 -36.71 42.13 23.33
N ILE A 47 -35.93 43.07 22.80
CA ILE A 47 -36.11 43.62 21.45
C ILE A 47 -35.27 42.77 20.51
N ALA A 48 -35.91 42.18 19.52
CA ALA A 48 -35.24 41.85 18.27
C ALA A 48 -34.82 43.14 17.58
N THR A 49 -33.67 43.67 17.97
CA THR A 49 -33.03 44.74 17.22
C THR A 49 -32.57 44.14 15.90
N LEU A 50 -33.11 44.71 14.83
CA LEU A 50 -32.97 44.35 13.42
C LEU A 50 -31.53 44.40 12.85
N ASP A 51 -30.50 44.31 13.68
CA ASP A 51 -29.10 44.21 13.23
C ASP A 51 -28.37 42.97 13.76
N ASN A 52 -29.05 42.06 14.48
CA ASN A 52 -28.42 40.77 14.86
C ASN A 52 -29.36 39.66 15.39
N MET A 53 -30.55 39.49 14.81
CA MET A 53 -31.40 38.31 15.00
C MET A 53 -31.63 37.63 13.63
N ALA A 54 -31.02 36.47 13.38
CA ALA A 54 -31.48 35.13 13.76
C ALA A 54 -32.58 34.64 12.80
N LEU A 55 -32.26 33.58 12.03
CA LEU A 55 -33.13 32.78 11.16
C LEU A 55 -34.52 33.41 10.87
N ASP A 56 -34.61 34.22 9.81
CA ASP A 56 -35.80 34.99 9.40
C ASP A 56 -36.85 34.16 8.61
N ASP A 57 -36.62 32.85 8.45
CA ASP A 57 -37.60 31.93 7.86
C ASP A 57 -37.45 30.54 8.47
N LEU A 58 -38.24 30.28 9.51
CA LEU A 58 -38.41 28.96 10.14
C LEU A 58 -39.80 28.39 9.82
N THR A 59 -40.49 28.92 8.80
CA THR A 59 -41.87 28.46 8.49
C THR A 59 -41.92 27.00 8.03
N ASP A 60 -40.80 26.50 7.52
CA ASP A 60 -40.58 25.10 7.13
C ASP A 60 -39.84 24.27 8.20
N ALA A 61 -39.55 24.87 9.36
CA ALA A 61 -38.85 24.21 10.43
C ALA A 61 -39.75 23.21 11.17
N ILE A 62 -39.36 21.94 11.15
CA ILE A 62 -40.02 20.89 11.92
C ILE A 62 -39.03 20.44 12.99
N THR A 63 -39.35 20.75 14.24
CA THR A 63 -38.66 20.13 15.39
C THR A 63 -39.62 19.14 16.03
N THR A 64 -39.19 17.88 16.15
CA THR A 64 -39.86 16.90 17.01
C THR A 64 -39.07 16.81 18.32
N ALA A 65 -39.50 15.97 19.27
CA ALA A 65 -38.72 15.73 20.49
C ALA A 65 -37.29 15.22 20.22
N THR A 66 -37.04 14.67 19.03
CA THR A 66 -35.79 13.98 18.68
C THR A 66 -35.15 14.45 17.39
N ASN A 67 -35.83 15.26 16.55
CA ASN A 67 -35.33 15.64 15.21
C ASN A 67 -35.31 17.17 15.01
N VAL A 68 -34.39 17.64 14.18
CA VAL A 68 -34.31 19.03 13.70
C VAL A 68 -34.33 19.04 12.17
N TYR A 69 -35.38 19.62 11.57
CA TYR A 69 -35.49 19.81 10.13
C TYR A 69 -35.66 21.31 9.82
N LEU A 70 -34.83 21.82 8.91
CA LEU A 70 -34.80 23.23 8.50
C LEU A 70 -34.63 23.31 6.98
N GLY A 71 -35.52 23.99 6.26
CA GLY A 71 -35.47 24.10 4.81
C GLY A 71 -36.53 23.29 4.07
N GLU A 72 -36.90 23.77 2.88
CA GLU A 72 -37.99 23.21 2.07
C GLU A 72 -37.84 21.69 1.83
N ASN A 73 -38.89 20.93 2.13
CA ASN A 73 -38.95 19.46 2.01
C ASN A 73 -37.89 18.69 2.82
N SER A 74 -37.26 19.33 3.81
CA SER A 74 -36.33 18.67 4.72
C SER A 74 -37.08 17.67 5.61
N GLY A 75 -36.66 16.41 5.63
CA GLY A 75 -37.31 15.36 6.42
C GLY A 75 -38.76 15.03 6.02
N ALA A 76 -39.14 15.27 4.75
CA ALA A 76 -40.53 15.17 4.27
C ALA A 76 -41.20 13.78 4.43
N SER A 77 -40.42 12.70 4.58
CA SER A 77 -40.93 11.38 4.94
C SER A 77 -40.87 11.20 6.46
N THR A 78 -42.00 11.48 7.11
CA THR A 78 -42.11 11.56 8.58
C THR A 78 -42.61 10.29 9.32
N PRO A 79 -42.30 9.01 8.98
CA PRO A 79 -42.67 7.92 9.86
C PRO A 79 -41.51 7.46 10.75
N GLY A 80 -41.54 7.85 12.04
CA GLY A 80 -40.89 7.11 13.13
C GLY A 80 -39.36 7.17 13.24
N ASN A 81 -38.70 8.04 12.50
CA ASN A 81 -37.26 8.29 12.65
C ASN A 81 -36.96 9.17 13.87
N ASN A 82 -35.89 8.84 14.59
CA ASN A 82 -35.42 9.59 15.75
C ASN A 82 -33.97 10.04 15.52
N TYR A 83 -33.59 11.16 16.12
CA TYR A 83 -32.23 11.70 16.16
C TYR A 83 -31.70 12.18 14.81
N GLU A 84 -32.58 12.71 13.97
CA GLU A 84 -32.25 13.28 12.67
C GLU A 84 -31.91 14.77 12.77
N THR A 85 -30.85 15.20 12.07
CA THR A 85 -30.51 16.63 11.88
C THR A 85 -30.44 16.93 10.39
N ALA A 86 -31.40 17.67 9.85
CA ALA A 86 -31.46 18.04 8.44
C ALA A 86 -31.55 19.56 8.27
N LEU A 87 -30.62 20.14 7.50
CA LEU A 87 -30.56 21.55 7.19
C LEU A 87 -30.34 21.77 5.68
N GLY A 88 -31.33 22.36 5.04
CA GLY A 88 -31.33 22.74 3.63
C GLY A 88 -32.34 21.96 2.79
N ILE A 89 -32.43 22.33 1.52
CA ILE A 89 -33.55 21.97 0.65
C ILE A 89 -33.45 20.50 0.19
N ASN A 90 -34.59 19.78 0.31
CA ASN A 90 -34.76 18.38 -0.06
C ASN A 90 -33.73 17.43 0.62
N THR A 91 -33.26 17.78 1.82
CA THR A 91 -32.40 16.92 2.64
C THR A 91 -33.22 15.84 3.34
N LEU A 92 -32.71 14.60 3.39
CA LEU A 92 -33.42 13.45 4.02
C LEU A 92 -34.87 13.22 3.53
N LYS A 93 -35.20 13.71 2.32
CA LYS A 93 -36.58 13.73 1.81
C LYS A 93 -37.27 12.37 1.81
N SER A 94 -36.53 11.30 1.53
CA SER A 94 -37.05 9.93 1.41
C SER A 94 -36.70 9.02 2.60
N SER A 95 -36.08 9.57 3.65
CA SER A 95 -35.49 8.79 4.73
C SER A 95 -36.51 8.23 5.72
N THR A 96 -36.41 6.92 5.94
CA THR A 96 -37.08 6.16 7.00
C THR A 96 -36.10 5.56 8.01
N GLY A 97 -34.81 5.93 7.92
CA GLY A 97 -33.74 5.54 8.85
C GLY A 97 -33.64 6.49 10.05
N ALA A 98 -32.67 6.28 10.93
CA ALA A 98 -32.48 7.05 12.16
C ALA A 98 -31.03 7.55 12.31
N ASP A 99 -30.81 8.49 13.23
CA ASP A 99 -29.49 9.01 13.62
C ASP A 99 -28.68 9.65 12.47
N ASN A 100 -29.31 10.19 11.42
CA ASN A 100 -28.56 10.85 10.35
C ASN A 100 -28.41 12.37 10.54
N THR A 101 -27.30 12.91 10.03
CA THR A 101 -27.05 14.35 9.91
C THR A 101 -26.88 14.69 8.43
N ALA A 102 -27.70 15.58 7.89
CA ALA A 102 -27.71 15.99 6.48
C ALA A 102 -27.74 17.51 6.35
N ILE A 103 -26.68 18.12 5.82
CA ILE A 103 -26.60 19.57 5.65
C ILE A 103 -26.27 19.91 4.20
N GLY A 104 -27.12 20.66 3.51
CA GLY A 104 -26.89 21.11 2.14
C GLY A 104 -28.12 21.01 1.24
N TYR A 105 -27.88 20.78 -0.06
CA TYR A 105 -28.93 20.65 -1.08
C TYR A 105 -28.98 19.20 -1.57
N LEU A 106 -30.16 18.56 -1.49
CA LEU A 106 -30.35 17.16 -1.88
C LEU A 106 -29.37 16.18 -1.18
N THR A 107 -28.96 16.51 0.04
CA THR A 107 -28.08 15.67 0.85
C THR A 107 -28.88 14.50 1.45
N LEU A 108 -28.37 13.26 1.36
CA LEU A 108 -29.08 12.04 1.80
C LEU A 108 -30.52 11.90 1.22
N ASN A 109 -30.76 12.43 0.02
CA ASN A 109 -32.11 12.51 -0.56
C ASN A 109 -32.74 11.12 -0.82
N GLY A 110 -31.94 10.16 -1.27
CA GLY A 110 -32.34 8.79 -1.57
C GLY A 110 -32.30 7.84 -0.38
N ASN A 111 -31.85 8.31 0.81
CA ASN A 111 -31.76 7.47 2.02
C ASN A 111 -33.11 6.83 2.28
N THR A 112 -33.18 5.51 2.40
CA THR A 112 -34.39 4.81 2.85
C THR A 112 -34.15 4.37 4.28
N THR A 113 -33.59 3.19 4.52
CA THR A 113 -33.39 2.64 5.87
C THR A 113 -31.98 2.83 6.45
N GLY A 114 -31.08 3.51 5.73
CA GLY A 114 -29.74 3.81 6.20
C GLY A 114 -29.74 4.69 7.46
N TYR A 115 -28.84 4.39 8.40
CA TYR A 115 -28.80 5.05 9.72
C TYR A 115 -27.39 5.47 10.11
N SER A 116 -27.29 6.39 11.08
CA SER A 116 -26.00 6.89 11.60
C SER A 116 -25.06 7.42 10.52
N ASN A 117 -25.59 8.08 9.48
CA ASN A 117 -24.79 8.73 8.44
C ASN A 117 -24.64 10.22 8.73
N THR A 118 -23.46 10.78 8.46
CA THR A 118 -23.22 12.23 8.48
C THR A 118 -22.87 12.69 7.07
N ALA A 119 -23.61 13.66 6.53
CA ALA A 119 -23.46 14.14 5.17
C ALA A 119 -23.54 15.67 5.14
N ILE A 120 -22.51 16.34 4.60
CA ILE A 120 -22.44 17.79 4.50
C ILE A 120 -21.99 18.16 3.09
N GLY A 121 -22.81 18.92 2.38
CA GLY A 121 -22.55 19.40 1.03
C GLY A 121 -23.62 18.96 0.04
N LYS A 122 -23.71 19.71 -1.07
CA LYS A 122 -24.64 19.45 -2.17
C LYS A 122 -24.48 18.01 -2.69
N TRP A 123 -25.58 17.25 -2.75
CA TRP A 123 -25.60 15.87 -3.23
C TRP A 123 -24.69 14.89 -2.48
N SER A 124 -24.25 15.24 -1.27
CA SER A 124 -23.49 14.31 -0.44
C SER A 124 -24.38 13.14 -0.01
N LEU A 125 -23.91 11.90 -0.20
CA LEU A 125 -24.67 10.67 0.03
C LEU A 125 -26.05 10.63 -0.68
N TYR A 126 -26.16 11.25 -1.86
CA TYR A 126 -27.42 11.43 -2.58
C TYR A 126 -28.21 10.13 -2.79
N ALA A 127 -27.56 9.06 -3.24
CA ALA A 127 -28.21 7.80 -3.59
C ALA A 127 -28.18 6.72 -2.49
N ASN A 128 -27.75 7.05 -1.26
CA ASN A 128 -27.69 6.08 -0.16
C ASN A 128 -29.07 5.43 -0.01
N ASN A 129 -29.21 4.10 -0.01
CA ASN A 129 -30.49 3.45 0.24
C ASN A 129 -30.50 2.87 1.66
N THR A 130 -29.60 1.92 1.90
CA THR A 130 -29.54 1.15 3.15
C THR A 130 -28.18 1.24 3.86
N GLY A 131 -27.22 1.97 3.28
CA GLY A 131 -25.89 2.15 3.85
C GLY A 131 -25.93 2.90 5.19
N PHE A 132 -25.04 2.52 6.11
CA PHE A 132 -24.97 3.07 7.46
C PHE A 132 -23.52 3.32 7.90
N TRP A 133 -23.35 4.17 8.91
CA TRP A 133 -22.04 4.59 9.42
C TRP A 133 -21.13 5.22 8.36
N ASN A 134 -21.70 5.96 7.42
CA ASN A 134 -20.93 6.73 6.44
C ASN A 134 -20.79 8.19 6.87
N THR A 135 -19.62 8.78 6.67
CA THR A 135 -19.36 10.21 6.85
C THR A 135 -18.93 10.81 5.53
N ALA A 136 -19.62 11.85 5.07
CA ALA A 136 -19.39 12.49 3.79
C ALA A 136 -19.36 14.01 3.96
N GLY A 137 -18.31 14.66 3.49
CA GLY A 137 -18.11 16.10 3.57
C GLY A 137 -17.56 16.66 2.27
N GLY A 138 -18.40 17.30 1.48
CA GLY A 138 -18.04 17.85 0.17
C GLY A 138 -19.16 17.67 -0.85
N ALA A 139 -19.13 18.48 -1.90
CA ALA A 139 -20.11 18.36 -2.98
C ALA A 139 -19.96 17.00 -3.68
N SER A 140 -21.06 16.26 -3.78
CA SER A 140 -21.14 14.92 -4.37
C SER A 140 -20.20 13.88 -3.74
N ALA A 141 -19.74 14.08 -2.50
CA ALA A 141 -19.03 13.04 -1.76
C ALA A 141 -19.97 11.84 -1.52
N LEU A 142 -19.52 10.62 -1.81
CA LEU A 142 -20.32 9.38 -1.70
C LEU A 142 -21.64 9.41 -2.49
N TYR A 143 -21.69 10.13 -3.62
CA TYR A 143 -22.92 10.37 -4.39
C TYR A 143 -23.72 9.11 -4.72
N SER A 144 -23.05 8.06 -5.22
CA SER A 144 -23.68 6.82 -5.72
C SER A 144 -23.80 5.71 -4.67
N ASN A 145 -23.42 5.96 -3.40
CA ASN A 145 -23.44 4.93 -2.37
C ASN A 145 -24.86 4.36 -2.28
N THR A 146 -25.07 3.04 -2.34
CA THR A 146 -26.40 2.45 -2.21
C THR A 146 -26.53 1.66 -0.91
N SER A 147 -25.59 0.76 -0.64
CA SER A 147 -25.56 -0.05 0.59
C SER A 147 -24.18 -0.14 1.25
N GLY A 148 -23.18 0.59 0.74
CA GLY A 148 -21.86 0.67 1.35
C GLY A 148 -21.92 1.23 2.78
N THR A 149 -21.04 0.71 3.63
CA THR A 149 -21.00 1.03 5.07
C THR A 149 -19.60 1.43 5.52
N TYR A 150 -19.49 2.18 6.62
CA TYR A 150 -18.20 2.58 7.20
C TYR A 150 -17.29 3.37 6.25
N ASN A 151 -17.85 4.16 5.33
CA ASN A 151 -17.06 4.98 4.43
C ASN A 151 -16.88 6.40 4.95
N SER A 152 -15.69 6.96 4.82
CA SER A 152 -15.36 8.35 5.11
C SER A 152 -14.94 9.05 3.82
N GLY A 153 -15.71 10.01 3.33
CA GLY A 153 -15.43 10.74 2.08
C GLY A 153 -15.40 12.25 2.29
N PHE A 154 -14.23 12.86 2.22
CA PHE A 154 -14.03 14.29 2.40
C PHE A 154 -13.38 14.91 1.15
N GLY A 155 -14.05 15.87 0.53
CA GLY A 155 -13.64 16.51 -0.72
C GLY A 155 -14.69 16.36 -1.82
N THR A 156 -14.63 17.25 -2.80
CA THR A 156 -15.55 17.22 -3.94
C THR A 156 -15.41 15.90 -4.70
N SER A 157 -16.53 15.18 -4.83
CA SER A 157 -16.60 13.88 -5.51
C SER A 157 -15.68 12.79 -4.93
N ALA A 158 -15.29 12.88 -3.66
CA ALA A 158 -14.64 11.77 -2.97
C ALA A 158 -15.59 10.56 -2.92
N LEU A 159 -15.13 9.35 -3.28
CA LEU A 159 -15.95 8.12 -3.33
C LEU A 159 -17.23 8.23 -4.18
N TYR A 160 -17.21 9.04 -5.24
CA TYR A 160 -18.41 9.38 -6.03
C TYR A 160 -19.18 8.17 -6.56
N ALA A 161 -18.48 7.15 -7.09
CA ALA A 161 -19.07 5.98 -7.71
C ALA A 161 -19.27 4.79 -6.75
N ASN A 162 -19.00 4.94 -5.45
CA ASN A 162 -19.12 3.84 -4.48
C ASN A 162 -20.55 3.33 -4.51
N THR A 163 -20.78 2.02 -4.58
CA THR A 163 -22.13 1.43 -4.54
C THR A 163 -22.31 0.60 -3.28
N THR A 164 -21.53 -0.48 -3.17
CA THR A 164 -21.60 -1.45 -2.06
C THR A 164 -20.29 -1.59 -1.29
N GLY A 165 -19.21 -0.94 -1.75
CA GLY A 165 -17.93 -0.92 -1.07
C GLY A 165 -18.03 -0.33 0.35
N GLY A 166 -17.29 -0.92 1.29
CA GLY A 166 -17.28 -0.49 2.69
C GLY A 166 -15.88 -0.36 3.28
N GLY A 167 -15.79 0.41 4.37
CA GLY A 167 -14.54 0.64 5.08
C GLY A 167 -13.53 1.50 4.33
N ASN A 168 -13.97 2.34 3.37
CA ASN A 168 -13.06 3.18 2.58
C ASN A 168 -12.88 4.57 3.21
N SER A 169 -11.68 5.13 3.11
CA SER A 169 -11.32 6.47 3.59
C SER A 169 -10.77 7.31 2.45
N ALA A 170 -11.50 8.32 2.00
CA ALA A 170 -11.14 9.21 0.90
C ALA A 170 -11.04 10.66 1.40
N PHE A 171 -9.86 11.26 1.36
CA PHE A 171 -9.61 12.62 1.80
C PHE A 171 -8.90 13.41 0.69
N GLY A 172 -9.68 14.10 -0.14
CA GLY A 172 -9.20 14.91 -1.25
C GLY A 172 -10.21 14.95 -2.39
N PRO A 173 -10.16 15.98 -3.25
CA PRO A 173 -11.02 16.02 -4.43
C PRO A 173 -10.77 14.80 -5.32
N LYS A 174 -11.85 14.09 -5.66
CA LYS A 174 -11.82 12.86 -6.47
C LYS A 174 -10.94 11.72 -5.92
N ALA A 175 -10.62 11.73 -4.62
CA ALA A 175 -10.02 10.56 -3.98
C ALA A 175 -11.01 9.38 -4.05
N LEU A 176 -10.55 8.20 -4.50
CA LEU A 176 -11.36 7.00 -4.68
C LEU A 176 -12.62 7.22 -5.56
N PHE A 177 -12.55 8.12 -6.55
CA PHE A 177 -13.70 8.55 -7.36
C PHE A 177 -14.46 7.39 -8.01
N SER A 178 -13.75 6.43 -8.60
CA SER A 178 -14.33 5.33 -9.39
C SER A 178 -14.58 4.06 -8.58
N ASN A 179 -14.34 4.05 -7.26
CA ASN A 179 -14.55 2.87 -6.43
C ASN A 179 -16.00 2.44 -6.52
N THR A 180 -16.30 1.18 -6.84
CA THR A 180 -17.68 0.67 -6.91
C THR A 180 -17.96 -0.32 -5.79
N THR A 181 -17.14 -1.36 -5.68
CA THR A 181 -17.29 -2.46 -4.70
C THR A 181 -16.00 -2.73 -3.91
N GLY A 182 -14.92 -2.00 -4.20
CA GLY A 182 -13.67 -2.09 -3.45
C GLY A 182 -13.85 -1.72 -1.99
N ILE A 183 -13.06 -2.37 -1.13
CA ILE A 183 -13.17 -2.28 0.33
C ILE A 183 -11.82 -1.98 0.97
N TYR A 184 -11.86 -1.33 2.13
CA TYR A 184 -10.67 -1.05 2.94
C TYR A 184 -9.56 -0.31 2.20
N ASN A 185 -9.93 0.62 1.30
CA ASN A 185 -8.98 1.49 0.63
C ASN A 185 -8.87 2.84 1.35
N THR A 186 -7.66 3.38 1.47
CA THR A 186 -7.38 4.70 2.02
C THR A 186 -6.69 5.57 0.96
N GLY A 187 -7.40 6.58 0.44
CA GLY A 187 -6.88 7.56 -0.50
C GLY A 187 -6.84 8.95 0.13
N VAL A 188 -5.67 9.55 0.24
CA VAL A 188 -5.47 10.88 0.82
C VAL A 188 -4.66 11.73 -0.16
N GLY A 189 -5.27 12.77 -0.69
CA GLY A 189 -4.71 13.61 -1.75
C GLY A 189 -5.68 13.76 -2.92
N ILE A 190 -5.43 14.78 -3.75
CA ILE A 190 -6.20 14.97 -4.98
C ILE A 190 -5.98 13.77 -5.91
N HIS A 191 -7.04 13.17 -6.46
CA HIS A 191 -6.96 12.01 -7.37
C HIS A 191 -6.25 10.76 -6.81
N ALA A 192 -6.06 10.65 -5.49
CA ALA A 192 -5.51 9.44 -4.87
C ALA A 192 -6.46 8.26 -5.11
N LEU A 193 -5.95 7.15 -5.66
CA LEU A 193 -6.73 5.95 -6.01
C LEU A 193 -7.96 6.25 -6.92
N GLU A 194 -7.89 7.26 -7.80
CA GLU A 194 -9.04 7.74 -8.59
C GLU A 194 -9.75 6.64 -9.39
N ASN A 195 -9.00 5.75 -10.02
CA ASN A 195 -9.54 4.75 -10.95
C ASN A 195 -9.72 3.36 -10.34
N ILE A 196 -9.49 3.18 -9.03
CA ILE A 196 -9.74 1.87 -8.43
C ILE A 196 -11.23 1.55 -8.47
N THR A 197 -11.61 0.38 -9.01
CA THR A 197 -13.02 -0.01 -9.16
C THR A 197 -13.44 -1.08 -8.14
N THR A 198 -12.68 -2.17 -8.03
CA THR A 198 -12.99 -3.35 -7.20
C THR A 198 -11.85 -3.77 -6.25
N GLY A 199 -10.68 -3.14 -6.37
CA GLY A 199 -9.49 -3.46 -5.60
C GLY A 199 -9.64 -3.19 -4.11
N LYS A 200 -8.77 -3.81 -3.30
CA LYS A 200 -8.91 -3.86 -1.83
C LYS A 200 -7.59 -3.60 -1.12
N TYR A 201 -7.68 -3.09 0.10
CA TYR A 201 -6.52 -2.92 1.00
C TYR A 201 -5.41 -2.03 0.42
N ASN A 202 -5.76 -1.02 -0.37
CA ASN A 202 -4.79 -0.07 -0.90
C ASN A 202 -4.69 1.17 -0.03
N SER A 203 -3.48 1.68 0.18
CA SER A 203 -3.20 2.93 0.89
C SER A 203 -2.41 3.86 -0.02
N GLY A 204 -3.04 4.92 -0.54
CA GLY A 204 -2.43 5.94 -1.37
C GLY A 204 -2.43 7.30 -0.66
N LEU A 205 -1.26 7.78 -0.25
CA LEU A 205 -1.08 9.09 0.41
C LEU A 205 -0.20 9.99 -0.46
N GLY A 206 -0.83 10.99 -1.09
CA GLY A 206 -0.21 11.92 -2.02
C GLY A 206 -1.15 12.26 -3.18
N GLY A 207 -0.93 13.40 -3.83
CA GLY A 207 -1.64 13.72 -5.07
C GLY A 207 -1.34 12.68 -6.14
N PHE A 208 -2.39 12.15 -6.79
CA PHE A 208 -2.31 11.14 -7.85
C PHE A 208 -1.60 9.82 -7.45
N ALA A 209 -1.43 9.55 -6.15
CA ALA A 209 -0.90 8.27 -5.69
C ALA A 209 -1.84 7.12 -6.08
N LEU A 210 -1.31 6.07 -6.70
CA LEU A 210 -2.08 4.92 -7.20
C LEU A 210 -3.25 5.30 -8.13
N ARG A 211 -3.16 6.43 -8.84
CA ARG A 211 -4.27 6.99 -9.61
C ARG A 211 -4.88 5.99 -10.59
N TYR A 212 -4.04 5.28 -11.34
CA TYR A 212 -4.47 4.33 -12.37
C TYR A 212 -4.36 2.87 -11.95
N ALA A 213 -4.18 2.57 -10.65
CA ALA A 213 -4.28 1.21 -10.13
C ALA A 213 -5.74 0.73 -10.23
N ASP A 214 -6.05 -0.03 -11.28
CA ASP A 214 -7.39 -0.47 -11.65
C ASP A 214 -7.52 -2.01 -11.57
N ASN A 215 -8.66 -2.55 -12.02
CA ASN A 215 -8.91 -3.95 -12.35
C ASN A 215 -8.69 -4.98 -11.23
N GLY A 216 -8.80 -4.55 -9.97
CA GLY A 216 -8.58 -5.42 -8.82
C GLY A 216 -7.22 -5.27 -8.16
N SER A 217 -6.38 -4.33 -8.61
CA SER A 217 -5.15 -3.89 -7.94
C SER A 217 -5.37 -3.80 -6.43
N SER A 218 -4.65 -4.62 -5.66
CA SER A 218 -4.89 -4.81 -4.23
C SER A 218 -3.59 -4.85 -3.43
N ASN A 219 -3.71 -4.54 -2.14
CA ASN A 219 -2.61 -4.58 -1.17
C ASN A 219 -1.43 -3.66 -1.52
N ASN A 220 -1.68 -2.54 -2.21
CA ASN A 220 -0.63 -1.57 -2.52
C ASN A 220 -0.49 -0.51 -1.43
N THR A 221 0.74 -0.11 -1.13
CA THR A 221 1.05 1.04 -0.28
C THR A 221 1.84 2.06 -1.08
N ALA A 222 1.32 3.26 -1.24
CA ALA A 222 1.97 4.36 -1.94
C ALA A 222 2.00 5.64 -1.09
N LEU A 223 3.18 6.24 -0.97
CA LEU A 223 3.42 7.48 -0.24
C LEU A 223 4.25 8.43 -1.10
N GLY A 224 3.64 9.53 -1.54
CA GLY A 224 4.28 10.55 -2.37
C GLY A 224 3.40 11.00 -3.53
N PHE A 225 3.74 12.15 -4.11
CA PHE A 225 3.06 12.65 -5.31
C PHE A 225 3.40 11.73 -6.50
N ASN A 226 2.37 11.24 -7.18
CA ASN A 226 2.44 10.28 -8.29
C ASN A 226 3.16 8.95 -7.96
N ALA A 227 3.20 8.56 -6.68
CA ALA A 227 3.72 7.26 -6.28
C ALA A 227 2.81 6.14 -6.80
N GLY A 228 3.37 5.22 -7.60
CA GLY A 228 2.66 4.14 -8.26
C GLY A 228 1.51 4.63 -9.15
N GLU A 229 1.64 5.79 -9.81
CA GLU A 229 0.55 6.37 -10.61
C GLU A 229 0.08 5.43 -11.72
N GLY A 230 1.03 4.85 -12.47
CA GLY A 230 0.77 3.98 -13.62
C GLY A 230 0.12 4.70 -14.79
N SER A 231 -0.58 3.93 -15.62
CA SER A 231 -1.38 4.44 -16.74
C SER A 231 -2.73 3.71 -16.84
N SER A 232 -3.64 4.21 -17.69
CA SER A 232 -4.98 3.61 -17.82
C SER A 232 -4.94 2.10 -18.06
N GLY A 233 -5.66 1.35 -17.22
CA GLY A 233 -5.69 -0.12 -17.26
C GLY A 233 -4.55 -0.81 -16.53
N SER A 234 -3.82 -0.10 -15.66
CA SER A 234 -2.77 -0.73 -14.86
C SER A 234 -3.35 -1.70 -13.84
N ASP A 235 -2.70 -2.85 -13.70
CA ASP A 235 -3.07 -3.92 -12.77
C ASP A 235 -1.81 -4.45 -12.09
N PHE A 236 -1.55 -3.94 -10.89
CA PHE A 236 -0.42 -4.36 -10.07
C PHE A 236 -0.84 -4.42 -8.60
N SER A 237 -0.36 -5.45 -7.92
CA SER A 237 -0.74 -5.75 -6.55
C SER A 237 0.48 -6.01 -5.66
N ASN A 238 0.29 -5.85 -4.36
CA ASN A 238 1.30 -6.10 -3.33
C ASN A 238 2.55 -5.20 -3.49
N GLY A 239 2.38 -4.00 -4.06
CA GLY A 239 3.45 -3.03 -4.26
C GLY A 239 3.68 -2.10 -3.07
N THR A 240 4.94 -1.72 -2.83
CA THR A 240 5.35 -0.66 -1.89
C THR A 240 6.03 0.45 -2.69
N PHE A 241 5.44 1.66 -2.72
CA PHE A 241 5.90 2.79 -3.51
C PHE A 241 6.11 4.02 -2.62
N LEU A 242 7.35 4.29 -2.21
CA LEU A 242 7.63 5.37 -1.25
C LEU A 242 8.55 6.44 -1.87
N GLY A 243 7.98 7.58 -2.27
CA GLY A 243 8.71 8.72 -2.84
C GLY A 243 7.94 9.46 -3.94
N TYR A 244 8.51 10.58 -4.41
CA TYR A 244 7.98 11.32 -5.56
C TYR A 244 8.23 10.55 -6.86
N LEU A 245 7.19 10.33 -7.68
CA LEU A 245 7.25 9.58 -8.94
C LEU A 245 7.79 8.14 -8.85
N THR A 246 7.84 7.56 -7.66
CA THR A 246 8.28 6.17 -7.47
C THR A 246 7.34 5.21 -8.19
N GLY A 247 7.86 4.32 -9.04
CA GLY A 247 7.03 3.37 -9.80
C GLY A 247 6.04 4.01 -10.78
N ASN A 248 6.30 5.24 -11.22
CA ASN A 248 5.34 6.01 -12.03
C ASN A 248 4.93 5.30 -13.35
N GLY A 249 5.87 4.62 -14.00
CA GLY A 249 5.63 3.92 -15.27
C GLY A 249 4.99 2.54 -15.15
N LEU A 250 4.72 2.04 -13.95
CA LEU A 250 4.27 0.65 -13.75
C LEU A 250 2.87 0.45 -14.33
N THR A 251 2.72 -0.50 -15.25
CA THR A 251 1.41 -0.88 -15.82
C THR A 251 0.97 -2.26 -15.36
N THR A 252 1.92 -3.17 -15.14
CA THR A 252 1.70 -4.48 -14.53
C THR A 252 2.89 -4.81 -13.64
N GLY A 253 2.82 -5.89 -12.89
CA GLY A 253 3.96 -6.40 -12.15
C GLY A 253 3.77 -6.28 -10.64
N ASP A 254 3.63 -7.44 -10.02
CA ASP A 254 3.25 -7.55 -8.62
C ASP A 254 4.47 -7.63 -7.71
N ASN A 255 4.27 -7.37 -6.42
CA ASN A 255 5.25 -7.62 -5.35
C ASN A 255 6.52 -6.76 -5.47
N ASN A 256 6.42 -5.55 -6.01
CA ASN A 256 7.56 -4.63 -6.14
C ASN A 256 7.75 -3.78 -4.87
N ILE A 257 8.99 -3.57 -4.45
CA ILE A 257 9.38 -2.64 -3.38
C ILE A 257 10.22 -1.53 -4.00
N LEU A 258 9.62 -0.36 -4.21
CA LEU A 258 10.24 0.80 -4.83
C LEU A 258 10.29 1.95 -3.80
N ILE A 259 11.49 2.43 -3.47
CA ILE A 259 11.71 3.40 -2.38
C ILE A 259 12.73 4.46 -2.80
N GLY A 260 12.31 5.72 -2.79
CA GLY A 260 13.11 6.92 -3.04
C GLY A 260 12.58 7.76 -4.21
N PHE A 261 13.09 8.99 -4.36
CA PHE A 261 12.72 9.91 -5.44
C PHE A 261 12.94 9.23 -6.78
N LYS A 262 11.89 9.07 -7.59
CA LYS A 262 11.92 8.41 -8.91
C LYS A 262 12.50 6.98 -8.91
N ALA A 263 12.41 6.25 -7.81
CA ALA A 263 12.83 4.85 -7.82
C ALA A 263 11.88 4.01 -8.68
N GLY A 264 12.42 3.30 -9.67
CA GLY A 264 11.70 2.43 -10.60
C GLY A 264 10.69 3.17 -11.47
N ASP A 265 10.89 4.46 -11.75
CA ASP A 265 9.93 5.25 -12.51
C ASP A 265 9.82 4.80 -13.98
N ALA A 266 10.85 4.14 -14.52
CA ALA A 266 10.85 3.58 -15.86
C ALA A 266 10.39 2.10 -15.92
N MET A 267 10.13 1.44 -14.78
CA MET A 267 9.63 0.06 -14.75
C MET A 267 8.22 -0.04 -15.31
N THR A 268 7.94 -1.09 -16.10
CA THR A 268 6.63 -1.27 -16.79
C THR A 268 5.88 -2.53 -16.40
N SER A 269 6.53 -3.70 -16.32
CA SER A 269 5.84 -5.00 -16.11
C SER A 269 6.55 -6.01 -15.19
N GLY A 270 7.75 -5.66 -14.70
CA GLY A 270 8.54 -6.55 -13.84
C GLY A 270 7.90 -6.79 -12.47
N SER A 271 7.98 -8.02 -11.96
CA SER A 271 7.45 -8.40 -10.64
C SER A 271 8.57 -8.73 -9.65
N ARG A 272 8.30 -8.65 -8.34
CA ARG A 272 9.23 -9.07 -7.27
C ARG A 272 10.57 -8.34 -7.33
N ASN A 273 10.55 -7.10 -7.78
CA ASN A 273 11.74 -6.26 -7.84
C ASN A 273 11.85 -5.39 -6.59
N ILE A 274 13.09 -5.17 -6.14
CA ILE A 274 13.41 -4.25 -5.04
C ILE A 274 14.30 -3.16 -5.61
N VAL A 275 13.83 -1.92 -5.63
CA VAL A 275 14.58 -0.75 -6.11
C VAL A 275 14.59 0.31 -5.04
N ILE A 276 15.78 0.62 -4.51
CA ILE A 276 15.95 1.61 -3.44
C ILE A 276 17.01 2.62 -3.87
N GLY A 277 16.63 3.89 -4.01
CA GLY A 277 17.57 4.95 -4.42
C GLY A 277 16.91 6.23 -4.94
N ASN A 278 17.74 7.19 -5.34
CA ASN A 278 17.33 8.42 -6.01
C ASN A 278 17.54 8.24 -7.52
N ASP A 279 16.45 8.27 -8.30
CA ASP A 279 16.42 8.17 -9.76
C ASP A 279 17.09 6.88 -10.27
N ILE A 280 16.72 5.76 -9.65
CA ILE A 280 17.29 4.43 -9.92
C ILE A 280 16.21 3.49 -10.42
N ASP A 281 16.52 2.69 -11.44
CA ASP A 281 15.66 1.64 -11.97
C ASP A 281 16.16 0.21 -11.68
N ALA A 282 15.30 -0.78 -11.93
CA ALA A 282 15.72 -2.16 -12.06
C ALA A 282 16.65 -2.32 -13.29
N PRO A 283 17.55 -3.32 -13.32
CA PRO A 283 18.44 -3.54 -14.47
C PRO A 283 17.70 -3.82 -15.79
N SER A 284 16.43 -4.22 -15.70
CA SER A 284 15.52 -4.32 -16.84
C SER A 284 14.13 -3.89 -16.39
N ASN A 285 13.46 -3.10 -17.21
CA ASN A 285 12.18 -2.49 -16.86
C ASN A 285 11.00 -3.49 -16.90
N SER A 286 11.22 -4.68 -17.47
CA SER A 286 10.21 -5.73 -17.67
C SER A 286 10.51 -7.03 -16.95
N ASN A 287 11.75 -7.24 -16.48
CA ASN A 287 12.13 -8.49 -15.84
C ASN A 287 11.74 -8.51 -14.36
N SER A 288 11.72 -9.72 -13.80
CA SER A 288 11.30 -9.98 -12.42
C SER A 288 12.45 -10.45 -11.54
N ASN A 289 12.26 -10.38 -10.22
CA ASN A 289 13.19 -10.87 -9.19
C ASN A 289 14.55 -10.16 -9.20
N GLN A 290 14.54 -8.84 -9.42
CA GLN A 290 15.74 -8.00 -9.48
C GLN A 290 15.88 -7.16 -8.21
N LEU A 291 17.11 -6.97 -7.73
CA LEU A 291 17.42 -6.01 -6.66
C LEU A 291 18.34 -4.94 -7.22
N THR A 292 18.02 -3.67 -6.96
CA THR A 292 18.93 -2.53 -7.14
C THR A 292 18.92 -1.67 -5.88
N ILE A 293 20.08 -1.46 -5.26
CA ILE A 293 20.25 -0.47 -4.18
C ILE A 293 21.32 0.53 -4.59
N GLY A 294 20.90 1.79 -4.78
CA GLY A 294 21.78 2.91 -5.09
C GLY A 294 22.66 2.72 -6.33
N ASN A 295 22.19 1.93 -7.31
CA ASN A 295 22.95 1.54 -8.51
C ASN A 295 24.30 0.83 -8.21
N LEU A 296 24.46 0.30 -7.00
CA LEU A 296 25.70 -0.32 -6.54
C LEU A 296 25.52 -1.82 -6.32
N ILE A 297 24.44 -2.21 -5.65
CA ILE A 297 24.13 -3.62 -5.39
C ILE A 297 23.05 -4.05 -6.36
N TYR A 298 23.35 -5.09 -7.13
CA TYR A 298 22.46 -5.73 -8.08
C TYR A 298 22.16 -7.16 -7.63
N GLY A 299 20.95 -7.66 -7.85
CA GLY A 299 20.63 -9.07 -7.63
C GLY A 299 19.72 -9.62 -8.71
N THR A 300 19.90 -10.89 -9.08
CA THR A 300 19.05 -11.62 -10.04
C THR A 300 18.55 -12.91 -9.39
N GLY A 301 17.33 -13.36 -9.72
CA GLY A 301 16.79 -14.63 -9.19
C GLY A 301 16.44 -14.59 -7.69
N LEU A 302 16.05 -13.43 -7.15
CA LEU A 302 15.68 -13.24 -5.75
C LEU A 302 14.27 -13.79 -5.42
N ASP A 303 14.07 -15.09 -5.62
CA ASP A 303 12.80 -15.82 -5.55
C ASP A 303 12.54 -16.55 -4.21
N GLY A 304 13.34 -16.27 -3.18
CA GLY A 304 13.18 -16.89 -1.86
C GLY A 304 11.83 -16.54 -1.24
N THR A 305 11.13 -17.54 -0.70
CA THR A 305 9.85 -17.35 -0.01
C THR A 305 9.83 -18.12 1.30
N GLY A 306 9.37 -17.48 2.38
CA GLY A 306 9.36 -18.08 3.72
C GLY A 306 10.77 -18.48 4.18
N THR A 307 10.99 -19.78 4.40
CA THR A 307 12.30 -20.36 4.76
C THR A 307 13.10 -20.86 3.55
N THR A 308 12.58 -20.73 2.32
CA THR A 308 13.26 -21.18 1.10
C THR A 308 14.31 -20.14 0.70
N LEU A 309 15.57 -20.58 0.60
CA LEU A 309 16.67 -19.74 0.14
C LEU A 309 16.49 -19.38 -1.34
N SER A 310 16.79 -18.13 -1.67
CA SER A 310 16.75 -17.64 -3.04
C SER A 310 17.75 -18.38 -3.94
N SER A 311 17.33 -18.67 -5.17
CA SER A 311 18.17 -19.22 -6.23
C SER A 311 19.15 -18.20 -6.83
N GLY A 312 19.10 -16.95 -6.38
CA GLY A 312 19.69 -15.79 -7.02
C GLY A 312 21.17 -15.53 -6.75
N ASN A 313 21.71 -14.56 -7.50
CA ASN A 313 23.09 -14.09 -7.44
C ASN A 313 23.12 -12.61 -7.05
N ILE A 314 24.24 -12.15 -6.45
CA ILE A 314 24.46 -10.74 -6.08
C ILE A 314 25.67 -10.16 -6.81
N GLY A 315 25.49 -9.02 -7.46
CA GLY A 315 26.52 -8.19 -8.07
C GLY A 315 26.79 -6.94 -7.24
N ILE A 316 28.06 -6.54 -7.10
CA ILE A 316 28.45 -5.25 -6.54
C ILE A 316 29.25 -4.50 -7.61
N GLY A 317 28.70 -3.40 -8.12
CA GLY A 317 29.28 -2.61 -9.21
C GLY A 317 29.15 -3.25 -10.60
N THR A 318 28.37 -4.34 -10.74
CA THR A 318 28.05 -4.98 -12.02
C THR A 318 26.61 -5.48 -12.06
N ALA A 319 25.93 -5.23 -13.19
CA ALA A 319 24.57 -5.72 -13.45
C ALA A 319 24.55 -7.03 -14.27
N SER A 320 25.68 -7.43 -14.87
CA SER A 320 25.85 -8.73 -15.52
C SER A 320 26.50 -9.67 -14.50
N ILE A 321 25.73 -10.61 -13.95
CA ILE A 321 26.15 -11.44 -12.81
C ILE A 321 26.10 -12.92 -13.20
N ASP A 322 27.26 -13.57 -13.31
CA ASP A 322 27.38 -14.98 -13.70
C ASP A 322 27.57 -15.92 -12.49
N THR A 323 27.91 -15.36 -11.32
CA THR A 323 28.22 -16.15 -10.11
C THR A 323 27.44 -15.67 -8.89
N LYS A 324 27.36 -16.51 -7.83
CA LYS A 324 26.59 -16.21 -6.61
C LYS A 324 26.93 -14.87 -5.97
N LEU A 325 28.20 -14.47 -6.04
CA LEU A 325 28.69 -13.16 -5.65
C LEU A 325 29.72 -12.69 -6.68
N GLU A 326 29.41 -11.62 -7.40
CA GLU A 326 30.31 -10.99 -8.35
C GLU A 326 30.58 -9.54 -7.95
N VAL A 327 31.86 -9.14 -7.92
CA VAL A 327 32.27 -7.79 -7.54
C VAL A 327 33.12 -7.20 -8.66
N ASN A 328 32.61 -6.15 -9.31
CA ASN A 328 33.36 -5.41 -10.32
C ASN A 328 34.09 -4.24 -9.65
N GLY A 329 35.29 -4.52 -9.15
CA GLY A 329 36.13 -3.57 -8.43
C GLY A 329 37.09 -4.28 -7.46
N ALA A 330 37.89 -3.51 -6.73
CA ALA A 330 38.75 -4.05 -5.70
C ALA A 330 37.92 -4.53 -4.50
N MET A 331 38.05 -5.81 -4.14
CA MET A 331 37.44 -6.39 -2.95
C MET A 331 38.50 -6.58 -1.86
N MET A 332 38.37 -5.89 -0.72
CA MET A 332 39.13 -6.23 0.48
C MET A 332 38.33 -7.24 1.31
N ALA A 333 38.69 -8.52 1.21
CA ALA A 333 38.10 -9.56 2.03
C ALA A 333 39.09 -10.00 3.12
N ASN A 334 38.86 -9.58 4.36
CA ASN A 334 39.77 -9.83 5.48
C ASN A 334 39.91 -11.33 5.81
N THR A 335 38.93 -12.17 5.46
CA THR A 335 38.97 -13.63 5.64
C THR A 335 38.02 -14.32 4.65
N MET A 336 38.52 -14.78 3.50
CA MET A 336 37.83 -15.71 2.61
C MET A 336 38.35 -17.12 2.86
N VAL A 337 37.71 -17.88 3.75
CA VAL A 337 38.11 -19.28 3.98
C VAL A 337 37.32 -20.17 3.03
N ASN A 338 38.00 -20.80 2.07
CA ASN A 338 37.49 -22.06 1.49
C ASN A 338 37.59 -23.11 2.59
N LYS A 339 36.55 -23.19 3.43
CA LYS A 339 36.67 -23.66 4.83
C LYS A 339 36.92 -25.16 4.97
N SER A 340 36.84 -25.94 3.90
CA SER A 340 37.00 -27.39 3.97
C SER A 340 37.48 -27.98 2.66
N PHE A 341 38.26 -29.05 2.74
CA PHE A 341 38.34 -30.02 1.65
C PHE A 341 36.96 -30.63 1.42
N TYR A 342 36.50 -30.68 0.18
CA TYR A 342 35.37 -31.55 -0.16
C TYR A 342 35.79 -33.00 0.11
N THR A 343 35.00 -33.73 0.89
CA THR A 343 35.31 -35.12 1.22
C THR A 343 34.69 -36.03 0.17
N VAL A 344 35.51 -36.73 -0.60
CA VAL A 344 35.05 -37.73 -1.57
C VAL A 344 34.92 -39.06 -0.83
N ALA A 345 33.78 -39.73 -1.03
CA ALA A 345 33.54 -41.05 -0.46
C ALA A 345 34.52 -42.09 -1.04
N SER A 346 35.00 -43.02 -0.21
CA SER A 346 35.84 -44.14 -0.65
C SER A 346 35.01 -45.19 -1.39
N ALA A 347 35.55 -45.72 -2.48
CA ALA A 347 34.96 -46.83 -3.24
C ALA A 347 36.03 -47.46 -4.14
N THR A 348 35.76 -48.66 -4.69
CA THR A 348 36.64 -49.26 -5.71
C THR A 348 36.76 -48.39 -6.96
N ASN A 349 35.69 -47.68 -7.33
CA ASN A 349 35.68 -46.70 -8.43
C ASN A 349 35.24 -45.35 -7.88
N VAL A 350 36.10 -44.34 -7.95
CA VAL A 350 35.87 -43.01 -7.39
C VAL A 350 35.94 -41.95 -8.48
N THR A 351 34.85 -41.20 -8.63
CA THR A 351 34.80 -40.01 -9.48
C THR A 351 35.16 -38.79 -8.65
N VAL A 352 36.32 -38.18 -8.93
CA VAL A 352 36.70 -36.88 -8.39
C VAL A 352 36.05 -35.81 -9.28
N ASN A 353 34.90 -35.31 -8.82
CA ASN A 353 34.17 -34.24 -9.50
C ASN A 353 34.72 -32.88 -9.08
N TRP A 354 35.53 -32.26 -9.92
CA TRP A 354 36.20 -30.99 -9.61
C TRP A 354 35.25 -29.79 -9.50
N ASN A 355 33.99 -29.92 -9.93
CA ASN A 355 32.97 -28.90 -9.70
C ASN A 355 32.52 -28.81 -8.24
N ASN A 356 32.84 -29.81 -7.41
CA ASN A 356 32.56 -29.78 -5.97
C ASN A 356 33.61 -28.97 -5.18
N GLY A 357 34.69 -28.51 -5.84
CA GLY A 357 35.71 -27.66 -5.26
C GLY A 357 37.12 -28.08 -5.65
N ASN A 358 38.01 -27.08 -5.69
CA ASN A 358 39.39 -27.26 -6.16
C ASN A 358 40.31 -27.93 -5.13
N LYS A 359 39.83 -28.16 -3.90
CA LYS A 359 40.55 -28.87 -2.84
C LYS A 359 39.66 -30.01 -2.35
N GLN A 360 40.07 -31.25 -2.59
CA GLN A 360 39.32 -32.43 -2.17
C GLN A 360 40.19 -33.36 -1.34
N LYS A 361 39.56 -34.21 -0.52
CA LYS A 361 40.25 -35.24 0.26
C LYS A 361 39.54 -36.57 0.16
N ILE A 362 40.30 -37.65 0.18
CA ILE A 362 39.81 -39.03 0.09
C ILE A 362 40.50 -39.86 1.16
N LEU A 363 39.72 -40.62 1.93
CA LEU A 363 40.24 -41.73 2.72
C LEU A 363 40.25 -42.98 1.84
N LEU A 364 41.41 -43.60 1.64
CA LEU A 364 41.57 -44.80 0.83
C LEU A 364 41.27 -46.02 1.70
N GLU A 365 40.11 -46.64 1.49
CA GLU A 365 39.62 -47.78 2.28
C GLU A 365 39.53 -49.08 1.46
N THR A 366 39.45 -48.98 0.13
CA THR A 366 39.42 -50.12 -0.80
C THR A 366 40.72 -50.27 -1.58
N ASN A 367 41.05 -51.48 -2.06
CA ASN A 367 42.25 -51.73 -2.87
C ASN A 367 41.93 -52.60 -4.11
N PRO A 368 42.23 -52.17 -5.34
CA PRO A 368 42.68 -50.82 -5.72
C PRO A 368 41.53 -49.79 -5.67
N VAL A 369 41.87 -48.50 -5.72
CA VAL A 369 40.95 -47.39 -5.99
C VAL A 369 41.17 -46.89 -7.41
N ASN A 370 40.15 -46.96 -8.27
CA ASN A 370 40.22 -46.48 -9.64
C ASN A 370 39.63 -45.08 -9.73
N PHE A 371 40.46 -44.09 -10.08
CA PHE A 371 40.01 -42.71 -10.20
C PHE A 371 39.50 -42.36 -11.59
N THR A 372 38.43 -41.58 -11.63
CA THR A 372 38.01 -40.80 -12.80
C THR A 372 37.95 -39.33 -12.41
N PHE A 373 38.52 -38.44 -13.21
CA PHE A 373 38.47 -36.99 -12.98
C PHE A 373 37.49 -36.36 -13.97
N THR A 374 36.54 -35.56 -13.51
CA THR A 374 35.63 -34.81 -14.41
C THR A 374 36.33 -33.58 -14.97
N ALA A 375 35.95 -33.07 -16.14
CA ALA A 375 36.38 -31.72 -16.54
C ALA A 375 35.75 -30.66 -15.61
N PRO A 376 36.48 -29.62 -15.21
CA PRO A 376 35.94 -28.51 -14.43
C PRO A 376 35.17 -27.55 -15.34
N SER A 377 34.06 -26.98 -14.87
CA SER A 377 33.24 -26.04 -15.63
C SER A 377 33.97 -24.74 -16.01
N ALA A 378 34.98 -24.35 -15.24
CA ALA A 378 35.80 -23.15 -15.49
C ALA A 378 36.77 -23.29 -16.68
N GLY A 379 36.90 -24.47 -17.30
CA GLY A 379 37.75 -24.72 -18.46
C GLY A 379 39.24 -24.88 -18.14
N VAL A 380 39.82 -24.09 -17.23
CA VAL A 380 41.22 -24.20 -16.77
C VAL A 380 41.32 -23.97 -15.26
N GLY A 381 42.33 -24.54 -14.58
CA GLY A 381 42.49 -24.29 -13.14
C GLY A 381 43.56 -25.10 -12.42
N SER A 382 43.79 -24.76 -11.15
CA SER A 382 44.68 -25.49 -10.22
C SER A 382 43.87 -26.25 -9.18
N PHE A 383 44.23 -27.51 -8.96
CA PHE A 383 43.48 -28.48 -8.16
C PHE A 383 44.40 -29.20 -7.18
N SER A 384 43.88 -29.53 -6.01
CA SER A 384 44.59 -30.32 -4.99
C SER A 384 43.73 -31.47 -4.48
N LEU A 385 44.29 -32.67 -4.47
CA LEU A 385 43.70 -33.88 -3.93
C LEU A 385 44.56 -34.41 -2.79
N VAL A 386 43.98 -34.49 -1.60
CA VAL A 386 44.61 -35.14 -0.45
C VAL A 386 44.16 -36.59 -0.40
N LEU A 387 45.10 -37.52 -0.49
CA LEU A 387 44.87 -38.94 -0.36
C LEU A 387 45.38 -39.39 1.01
N LYS A 388 44.54 -40.06 1.79
CA LYS A 388 44.93 -40.61 3.09
C LYS A 388 44.79 -42.12 3.07
N GLN A 389 45.85 -42.85 3.38
CA GLN A 389 45.77 -44.29 3.65
C GLN A 389 44.87 -44.57 4.86
N ASP A 390 44.08 -45.65 4.85
CA ASP A 390 43.38 -46.11 6.05
C ASP A 390 44.36 -46.64 7.13
N GLY A 391 43.80 -47.16 8.23
CA GLY A 391 44.58 -47.75 9.31
C GLY A 391 45.35 -49.02 8.95
N GLY A 392 45.08 -49.63 7.79
CA GLY A 392 45.81 -50.80 7.28
C GLY A 392 46.90 -50.46 6.27
N GLY A 393 46.80 -49.30 5.61
CA GLY A 393 47.73 -48.88 4.56
C GLY A 393 47.62 -49.71 3.27
N SER A 394 48.66 -49.59 2.44
CA SER A 394 48.91 -50.35 1.22
C SER A 394 47.81 -50.23 0.14
N LYS A 395 46.99 -49.18 0.19
CA LYS A 395 46.02 -48.90 -0.86
C LYS A 395 46.73 -48.35 -2.09
N THR A 396 46.44 -48.95 -3.22
CA THR A 396 46.94 -48.53 -4.53
C THR A 396 45.87 -47.79 -5.30
N VAL A 397 46.30 -46.88 -6.18
CA VAL A 397 45.39 -46.08 -7.00
C VAL A 397 45.70 -46.28 -8.47
N THR A 398 44.65 -46.30 -9.29
CA THR A 398 44.76 -46.23 -10.74
C THR A 398 44.33 -44.84 -11.18
N TRP A 399 45.23 -44.12 -11.86
CA TRP A 399 44.98 -42.77 -12.34
C TRP A 399 44.25 -42.78 -13.69
N PRO A 400 43.33 -41.83 -13.95
CA PRO A 400 42.71 -41.72 -15.26
C PRO A 400 43.74 -41.30 -16.31
N ALA A 401 43.53 -41.70 -17.58
CA ALA A 401 44.45 -41.40 -18.69
C ALA A 401 44.64 -39.89 -18.96
N SER A 402 43.70 -39.07 -18.50
CA SER A 402 43.78 -37.61 -18.55
C SER A 402 44.83 -37.03 -17.58
N VAL A 403 45.32 -37.80 -16.61
CA VAL A 403 46.36 -37.36 -15.68
C VAL A 403 47.74 -37.65 -16.25
N LYS A 404 48.55 -36.60 -16.40
CA LYS A 404 49.92 -36.61 -16.90
C LYS A 404 50.89 -36.33 -15.76
N TRP A 405 51.94 -37.13 -15.68
CA TRP A 405 52.99 -37.03 -14.66
C TRP A 405 54.32 -36.59 -15.28
N PRO A 406 55.18 -35.89 -14.52
CA PRO A 406 56.57 -35.67 -14.89
C PRO A 406 57.25 -36.99 -15.24
N GLY A 407 57.88 -37.08 -16.41
CA GLY A 407 58.52 -38.32 -16.89
C GLY A 407 57.55 -39.42 -17.32
N GLY A 408 56.25 -39.14 -17.42
CA GLY A 408 55.25 -40.05 -18.01
C GLY A 408 54.81 -41.21 -17.11
N THR A 409 55.37 -41.35 -15.91
CA THR A 409 55.06 -42.45 -14.97
C THR A 409 54.45 -41.90 -13.70
N ALA A 410 53.35 -42.50 -13.24
CA ALA A 410 52.71 -42.14 -11.98
C ALA A 410 53.64 -42.48 -10.80
N PRO A 411 53.90 -41.54 -9.87
CA PRO A 411 54.66 -41.84 -8.68
C PRO A 411 53.92 -42.82 -7.76
N THR A 412 54.69 -43.58 -6.98
CA THR A 412 54.14 -44.54 -6.01
C THR A 412 53.62 -43.80 -4.77
N LEU A 413 52.38 -44.09 -4.36
CA LEU A 413 51.81 -43.57 -3.12
C LEU A 413 52.50 -44.15 -1.89
N SER A 414 52.45 -43.42 -0.79
CA SER A 414 52.86 -43.95 0.51
C SER A 414 51.97 -45.12 0.93
N THR A 415 52.58 -46.19 1.43
CA THR A 415 51.90 -47.44 1.76
C THR A 415 51.71 -47.66 3.26
N ALA A 416 52.37 -46.90 4.13
CA ALA A 416 52.19 -47.07 5.56
C ALA A 416 50.79 -46.56 6.01
N PRO A 417 50.21 -47.14 7.09
CA PRO A 417 48.93 -46.72 7.62
C PRO A 417 48.83 -45.21 7.89
N ASN A 418 47.67 -44.62 7.64
CA ASN A 418 47.35 -43.21 7.89
C ASN A 418 48.19 -42.15 7.17
N LYS A 419 49.13 -42.56 6.31
CA LYS A 419 49.96 -41.66 5.51
C LYS A 419 49.13 -40.80 4.57
N LEU A 420 49.57 -39.56 4.39
CA LEU A 420 48.95 -38.59 3.50
C LEU A 420 49.85 -38.31 2.30
N ASP A 421 49.25 -38.37 1.10
CA ASP A 421 49.87 -37.90 -0.13
C ASP A 421 49.04 -36.74 -0.69
N ILE A 422 49.70 -35.72 -1.23
CA ILE A 422 49.03 -34.54 -1.78
C ILE A 422 49.34 -34.44 -3.25
N VAL A 423 48.33 -34.65 -4.08
CA VAL A 423 48.41 -34.46 -5.52
C VAL A 423 47.96 -33.05 -5.85
N THR A 424 48.77 -32.34 -6.64
CA THR A 424 48.45 -31.01 -7.14
C THR A 424 48.51 -31.03 -8.65
N CYS A 425 47.44 -30.59 -9.32
CA CYS A 425 47.30 -30.65 -10.76
C CYS A 425 46.95 -29.28 -11.35
N ILE A 426 47.40 -29.04 -12.57
CA ILE A 426 46.92 -27.97 -13.44
C ILE A 426 46.12 -28.61 -14.57
N TYR A 427 44.88 -28.16 -14.78
CA TYR A 427 44.06 -28.57 -15.93
C TYR A 427 44.12 -27.51 -17.02
N ASP A 428 44.43 -27.91 -18.24
CA ASP A 428 44.63 -27.00 -19.39
C ASP A 428 43.43 -26.89 -20.34
N GLY A 429 42.33 -27.58 -20.03
CA GLY A 429 41.17 -27.71 -20.91
C GLY A 429 40.97 -29.13 -21.45
N THR A 430 42.01 -29.96 -21.45
CA THR A 430 41.97 -31.34 -21.94
C THR A 430 42.55 -32.33 -20.93
N ASP A 431 43.75 -32.07 -20.41
CA ASP A 431 44.51 -32.98 -19.56
C ASP A 431 44.86 -32.33 -18.21
N TYR A 432 45.12 -33.17 -17.20
CA TYR A 432 45.59 -32.79 -15.87
C TYR A 432 47.09 -33.02 -15.75
N PHE A 433 47.88 -31.97 -15.62
CA PHE A 433 49.33 -32.05 -15.38
C PHE A 433 49.60 -32.02 -13.88
N CYS A 434 49.96 -33.16 -13.31
CA CYS A 434 50.00 -33.36 -11.87
C CYS A 434 51.41 -33.58 -11.32
N GLN A 435 51.62 -33.14 -10.09
CA GLN A 435 52.74 -33.53 -9.23
C GLN A 435 52.20 -34.03 -7.90
N ILE A 436 53.01 -34.80 -7.17
CA ILE A 436 52.62 -35.36 -5.89
C ILE A 436 53.72 -35.14 -4.86
N GLY A 437 53.34 -34.58 -3.71
CA GLY A 437 54.14 -34.70 -2.51
C GLY A 437 53.70 -35.97 -1.79
N ILE A 438 54.66 -36.83 -1.48
CA ILE A 438 54.43 -38.14 -0.85
C ILE A 438 54.88 -38.14 0.60
N ASP A 439 54.33 -39.05 1.39
CA ASP A 439 54.78 -39.38 2.75
C ASP A 439 54.66 -38.22 3.76
N PHE A 440 53.52 -37.53 3.74
CA PHE A 440 53.20 -36.56 4.79
C PHE A 440 52.61 -37.29 6.02
N PHE A 441 53.20 -37.01 7.19
CA PHE A 441 52.89 -37.51 8.54
C PHE A 441 53.23 -38.98 8.77
#